data_AF-A0A061J4U2-F1
#
_entry.id   AF-A0A061J4U2-F1
#
_cell.length_a   1.000
_cell.length_b   1.000
_cell.length_c   1.000
_cell.angle_alpha   90.00
_cell.angle_beta   90.00
_cell.angle_gamma   90.00
#
_symmetry.space_group_name_H-M   'P 1'
#
loop_
_entity.id
_entity.type
_entity.pdbx_description
1 polymer ?
#
loop_
_entity_poly.entity_id
_entity_poly.type
_entity_poly.pdbx_seq_one_letter_code
_entity_poly.pdbx_strand_id
1 'polypeptide(L)'
;MHRSKPAAIALDSEFLKSHGRVLTRAVAFVPFSFTKEAAYELQADARAAVPRAPLLSSPHPPPRPTQQTLRRSTVFGVPIILSLIPAEVMRRADVLPCGHSLEAELRTTLAHGERLRTIQERHERSSAEAVSAMAGAFNSVCPYSIPNIRRGDASWFGALYSAAVHSTDFREAARRLDHLKAYGRGRRQERSLSFLLRQHPALLQEVLRESFSSADAWCAWLKMCGDLVERELNHVAEEYRHLSAPPTSPFTPSVVMESDPGRGGVQYKECGSLEELSYELNRLWCSLRRRGDGGGDMKFYAYGDMDAKAIQNTLRLGCCMQGSARSALPPLRHDAGQLLASPYEAKVVDVTRHTLFAASGFRASPGTIPRLGDALEKAAAVDGAAAHLRAHSDPHNPVWDSKALACVTVASGIFLG
;
A
#
# COMPACT_ATOMS: atom_id res chain seq x y z
N MET A 1 22.92 -30.33 -10.99
CA MET A 1 22.41 -29.09 -11.61
C MET A 1 21.09 -28.72 -10.94
N HIS A 2 21.10 -27.83 -9.96
CA HIS A 2 19.86 -27.29 -9.37
C HIS A 2 19.18 -26.41 -10.43
N ARG A 3 18.02 -26.82 -10.93
CA ARG A 3 17.12 -25.89 -11.62
C ARG A 3 16.83 -24.77 -10.62
N SER A 4 17.27 -23.55 -10.89
CA SER A 4 16.83 -22.37 -10.17
C SER A 4 15.30 -22.40 -10.20
N LYS A 5 14.68 -22.42 -9.01
CA LYS A 5 13.22 -22.39 -8.91
C LYS A 5 12.75 -21.10 -9.58
N PRO A 6 11.59 -21.11 -10.26
CA PRO A 6 11.02 -19.86 -10.74
C PRO A 6 10.89 -18.92 -9.55
N ALA A 7 11.29 -17.67 -9.74
CA ALA A 7 11.03 -16.59 -8.81
C ALA A 7 9.87 -15.75 -9.38
N ALA A 8 9.09 -15.14 -8.51
CA ALA A 8 8.23 -14.01 -8.86
C ALA A 8 8.54 -12.83 -7.97
N ILE A 9 7.90 -11.70 -8.25
CA ILE A 9 8.03 -10.47 -7.50
C ILE A 9 6.66 -10.10 -6.93
N ALA A 10 6.57 -10.00 -5.61
CA ALA A 10 5.45 -9.33 -4.95
C ALA A 10 5.80 -7.86 -4.79
N LEU A 11 4.83 -6.98 -5.02
CA LEU A 11 5.04 -5.55 -4.94
C LEU A 11 3.90 -4.84 -4.22
N ASP A 12 4.29 -3.81 -3.48
CA ASP A 12 3.42 -2.90 -2.75
C ASP A 12 3.95 -1.47 -2.95
N SER A 13 3.04 -0.54 -3.21
CA SER A 13 3.37 0.85 -3.49
C SER A 13 2.74 1.80 -2.49
N GLU A 14 3.58 2.67 -1.96
CA GLU A 14 3.13 3.83 -1.22
C GLU A 14 2.86 4.99 -2.17
N PHE A 15 1.78 5.74 -1.92
CA PHE A 15 1.25 6.70 -2.89
C PHE A 15 1.63 8.15 -2.62
N LEU A 16 1.85 8.88 -3.71
CA LEU A 16 1.91 10.34 -3.78
C LEU A 16 0.69 10.85 -4.55
N LYS A 17 -0.10 11.72 -3.92
CA LYS A 17 -1.21 12.42 -4.57
C LYS A 17 -0.73 13.81 -5.00
N SER A 18 -0.59 14.03 -6.30
CA SER A 18 -0.09 15.29 -6.86
C SER A 18 -0.79 15.67 -8.16
N HIS A 19 -1.23 16.92 -8.27
CA HIS A 19 -1.93 17.50 -9.42
C HIS A 19 -3.11 16.65 -9.93
N GLY A 20 -3.92 16.14 -9.00
CA GLY A 20 -5.08 15.30 -9.29
C GLY A 20 -4.73 13.88 -9.75
N ARG A 21 -3.48 13.46 -9.63
CA ARG A 21 -3.00 12.11 -10.00
C ARG A 21 -2.50 11.36 -8.77
N VAL A 22 -2.66 10.05 -8.80
CA VAL A 22 -2.05 9.13 -7.84
C VAL A 22 -0.82 8.51 -8.51
N LEU A 23 0.34 8.78 -7.92
CA LEU A 23 1.66 8.34 -8.31
C LEU A 23 2.24 7.45 -7.20
N THR A 24 3.34 6.77 -7.50
CA THR A 24 4.13 6.03 -6.51
C THR A 24 5.13 6.99 -5.86
N ARG A 25 5.17 7.06 -4.53
CA ARG A 25 6.28 7.70 -3.79
C ARG A 25 7.39 6.71 -3.46
N ALA A 26 7.00 5.47 -3.15
CA ALA A 26 7.91 4.39 -2.82
C ALA A 26 7.28 3.07 -3.25
N VAL A 27 8.10 2.11 -3.63
CA VAL A 27 7.66 0.77 -4.03
C VAL A 27 8.68 -0.26 -3.55
N ALA A 28 8.17 -1.33 -2.94
CA ALA A 28 8.96 -2.50 -2.61
C ALA A 28 8.76 -3.58 -3.68
N PHE A 29 9.86 -4.21 -4.08
CA PHE A 29 9.89 -5.42 -4.89
C PHE A 29 10.48 -6.52 -4.02
N VAL A 30 9.67 -7.50 -3.66
CA VAL A 30 10.09 -8.66 -2.88
C VAL A 30 10.11 -9.87 -3.79
N PRO A 31 11.30 -10.35 -4.18
CA PRO A 31 11.43 -11.63 -4.84
C PRO A 31 10.96 -12.75 -3.91
N PHE A 32 10.24 -13.72 -4.45
CA PHE A 32 9.81 -14.88 -3.69
C PHE A 32 9.74 -16.15 -4.56
N SER A 33 9.84 -17.29 -3.87
CA SER A 33 9.59 -18.63 -4.41
C SER A 33 8.94 -19.49 -3.32
N PHE A 34 8.79 -20.80 -3.52
CA PHE A 34 8.31 -21.70 -2.48
C PHE A 34 9.10 -23.01 -2.41
N THR A 35 9.07 -23.62 -1.23
CA THR A 35 9.49 -25.00 -0.98
C THR A 35 8.27 -25.86 -0.67
N LYS A 36 8.28 -27.10 -1.14
CA LYS A 36 7.35 -28.13 -0.66
C LYS A 36 8.07 -28.86 0.46
N GLU A 37 7.58 -28.76 1.68
CA GLU A 37 8.04 -29.63 2.76
C GLU A 37 7.20 -30.91 2.72
N ALA A 38 7.87 -32.06 2.65
CA ALA A 38 7.22 -33.35 2.88
C ALA A 38 7.07 -33.50 4.40
N ALA A 39 5.84 -33.40 4.90
CA ALA A 39 5.57 -33.72 6.30
C ALA A 39 5.74 -35.22 6.51
N TYR A 40 6.90 -35.66 6.99
CA TYR A 40 7.02 -36.96 7.65
C TYR A 40 6.49 -36.80 9.07
N GLU A 41 5.26 -37.25 9.32
CA GLU A 41 4.82 -37.49 10.69
C GLU A 41 5.68 -38.65 11.25
N LEU A 42 6.57 -38.33 12.18
CA LEU A 42 7.22 -39.31 13.03
C LEU A 42 6.14 -40.00 13.88
N GLN A 43 5.76 -41.21 13.48
CA GLN A 43 5.00 -42.12 14.32
C GLN A 43 5.97 -42.72 15.36
N ALA A 44 6.33 -41.94 16.37
CA ALA A 44 7.11 -42.41 17.51
C ALA A 44 6.16 -42.91 18.62
N ASP A 45 6.32 -44.19 18.94
CA ASP A 45 5.92 -44.89 20.16
C ASP A 45 4.44 -45.19 20.44
N ALA A 46 3.99 -46.28 19.82
CA ALA A 46 3.02 -47.20 20.42
C ALA A 46 3.39 -48.66 20.10
N ARG A 47 4.58 -49.12 20.54
CA ARG A 47 4.95 -50.54 20.54
C ARG A 47 5.54 -50.98 21.89
N ALA A 48 4.67 -51.09 22.88
CA ALA A 48 4.74 -52.03 24.01
C ALA A 48 3.34 -52.02 24.64
N ALA A 49 2.56 -53.08 24.79
CA ALA A 49 2.82 -54.50 24.89
C ALA A 49 1.57 -55.30 24.43
N VAL A 50 1.76 -56.56 24.03
CA VAL A 50 0.70 -57.58 23.89
C VAL A 50 1.21 -58.85 24.58
N PRO A 51 0.45 -59.48 25.49
CA PRO A 51 -0.44 -60.62 25.16
C PRO A 51 -1.80 -60.52 25.89
N ARG A 52 -2.95 -61.10 25.52
CA ARG A 52 -3.39 -62.30 24.77
C ARG A 52 -4.91 -62.14 24.48
N ALA A 53 -5.44 -62.93 23.52
CA ALA A 53 -6.79 -62.93 22.89
C ALA A 53 -8.01 -63.27 23.80
N PRO A 54 -9.28 -63.50 23.32
CA PRO A 54 -9.89 -63.34 21.98
C PRO A 54 -11.29 -62.66 21.89
N LEU A 55 -11.67 -62.30 20.65
CA LEU A 55 -13.02 -62.16 20.06
C LEU A 55 -14.06 -61.21 20.70
N LEU A 56 -14.37 -60.12 19.98
CA LEU A 56 -15.75 -59.68 19.70
C LEU A 56 -15.74 -58.64 18.56
N SER A 57 -16.63 -58.89 17.60
CA SER A 57 -16.92 -58.10 16.41
C SER A 57 -17.26 -56.64 16.71
N SER A 58 -16.56 -55.71 16.06
CA SER A 58 -16.94 -54.30 15.98
C SER A 58 -16.66 -53.77 14.56
N PRO A 59 -17.56 -52.98 13.96
CA PRO A 59 -17.43 -52.55 12.59
C PRO A 59 -16.33 -51.50 12.47
N HIS A 60 -15.42 -51.70 11.51
CA HIS A 60 -14.42 -50.73 11.12
C HIS A 60 -15.05 -49.34 10.91
N PRO A 61 -14.57 -48.26 11.57
CA PRO A 61 -14.80 -46.93 11.04
C PRO A 61 -14.02 -46.80 9.72
N PRO A 62 -14.53 -46.06 8.72
CA PRO A 62 -13.77 -45.83 7.49
C PRO A 62 -12.45 -45.13 7.83
N PRO A 63 -11.37 -45.37 7.05
CA PRO A 63 -10.13 -44.63 7.25
C PRO A 63 -10.44 -43.14 7.08
N ARG A 64 -10.18 -42.35 8.11
CA ARG A 64 -10.20 -40.89 7.98
C ARG A 64 -9.22 -40.53 6.86
N PRO A 65 -9.59 -39.68 5.89
CA PRO A 65 -8.62 -39.20 4.91
C PRO A 65 -7.50 -38.53 5.69
N THR A 66 -6.31 -39.11 5.59
CA THR A 66 -5.07 -38.48 6.08
C THR A 66 -4.96 -37.19 5.28
N GLN A 67 -5.36 -36.07 5.87
CA GLN A 67 -5.06 -34.75 5.32
C GLN A 67 -3.54 -34.61 5.38
N GLN A 68 -2.86 -35.05 4.33
CA GLN A 68 -1.51 -34.60 4.03
C GLN A 68 -1.60 -33.08 3.88
N THR A 69 -1.39 -32.36 4.96
CA THR A 69 -1.13 -30.93 4.91
C THR A 69 0.26 -30.79 4.29
N LEU A 70 0.29 -30.72 2.96
CA LEU A 70 1.45 -30.25 2.21
C LEU A 70 1.76 -28.84 2.73
N ARG A 71 2.63 -28.74 3.73
CA ARG A 71 3.14 -27.47 4.23
C ARG A 71 4.03 -26.89 3.13
N ARG A 72 3.54 -25.82 2.52
CA ARG A 72 4.32 -25.01 1.59
C ARG A 72 4.97 -23.93 2.44
N SER A 73 6.23 -23.60 2.16
CA SER A 73 6.87 -22.48 2.82
C SER A 73 7.30 -21.48 1.76
N THR A 74 6.82 -20.24 1.90
CA THR A 74 7.29 -19.13 1.05
C THR A 74 8.72 -18.78 1.41
N VAL A 75 9.58 -18.68 0.39
CA VAL A 75 10.99 -18.28 0.55
C VAL A 75 11.14 -16.90 -0.06
N PHE A 76 11.65 -15.95 0.73
CA PHE A 76 11.88 -14.58 0.29
C PHE A 76 13.32 -14.40 -0.23
N GLY A 77 13.46 -13.51 -1.19
CA GLY A 77 14.74 -12.91 -1.56
C GLY A 77 14.92 -11.54 -0.93
N VAL A 78 16.09 -10.97 -1.20
CA VAL A 78 16.46 -9.62 -0.74
C VAL A 78 15.49 -8.59 -1.33
N PRO A 79 14.74 -7.84 -0.50
CA PRO A 79 13.84 -6.79 -0.97
C PRO A 79 14.60 -5.66 -1.67
N ILE A 80 13.98 -5.12 -2.72
CA ILE A 80 14.47 -3.93 -3.43
C ILE A 80 13.46 -2.81 -3.24
N ILE A 81 13.89 -1.65 -2.75
CA ILE A 81 13.03 -0.50 -2.45
C ILE A 81 13.50 0.68 -3.28
N LEU A 82 12.59 1.26 -4.04
CA LEU A 82 12.77 2.58 -4.67
C LEU A 82 11.89 3.58 -3.93
N SER A 83 12.44 4.72 -3.51
CA SER A 83 11.67 5.76 -2.82
C SER A 83 12.10 7.16 -3.26
N LEU A 84 11.16 8.10 -3.29
CA LEU A 84 11.49 9.53 -3.28
C LEU A 84 12.10 9.92 -1.94
N ILE A 85 12.99 10.92 -1.96
CA ILE A 85 13.43 11.59 -0.75
C ILE A 85 12.26 12.29 -0.05
N PRO A 86 12.20 12.31 1.30
CA PRO A 86 11.11 12.93 2.06
C PRO A 86 10.80 14.38 1.66
N ALA A 87 11.84 15.19 1.43
CA ALA A 87 11.68 16.58 1.01
C ALA A 87 10.93 16.72 -0.32
N GLU A 88 11.19 15.84 -1.29
CA GLU A 88 10.53 15.85 -2.59
C GLU A 88 9.07 15.42 -2.48
N VAL A 89 8.79 14.42 -1.63
CA VAL A 89 7.42 14.01 -1.31
C VAL A 89 6.63 15.20 -0.75
N MET A 90 7.16 15.86 0.29
CA MET A 90 6.49 17.00 0.93
C MET A 90 6.33 18.20 0.00
N ARG A 91 7.26 18.40 -0.96
CA ARG A 91 7.18 19.47 -1.96
C ARG A 91 6.06 19.26 -2.99
N ARG A 92 5.71 17.99 -3.29
CA ARG A 92 4.77 17.65 -4.37
C ARG A 92 3.40 17.17 -3.91
N ALA A 93 3.30 16.65 -2.69
CA ALA A 93 2.08 16.02 -2.18
C ALA A 93 0.99 17.06 -1.94
N ASP A 94 -0.14 17.01 -2.66
CA ASP A 94 -1.29 17.91 -2.45
C ASP A 94 -2.05 17.58 -1.15
N VAL A 95 -2.08 16.29 -0.79
CA VAL A 95 -2.51 15.81 0.54
C VAL A 95 -1.36 15.05 1.17
N LEU A 96 -1.26 15.12 2.50
CA LEU A 96 -0.19 14.50 3.24
C LEU A 96 -0.18 12.97 3.01
N PRO A 97 0.99 12.38 2.69
CA PRO A 97 1.16 10.93 2.72
C PRO A 97 1.10 10.42 4.18
N CYS A 98 1.15 9.10 4.38
CA CYS A 98 1.18 8.50 5.72
C CYS A 98 -0.01 8.90 6.62
N GLY A 99 -1.23 8.85 6.07
CA GLY A 99 -2.44 9.20 6.83
C GLY A 99 -2.59 8.41 8.14
N HIS A 100 -2.09 7.18 8.22
CA HIS A 100 -2.10 6.38 9.45
C HIS A 100 -1.41 7.11 10.62
N SER A 101 -0.32 7.85 10.39
CA SER A 101 0.40 8.61 11.41
C SER A 101 -0.41 9.79 11.95
N LEU A 102 -1.42 10.23 11.21
CA LEU A 102 -2.30 11.34 11.59
C LEU A 102 -3.55 10.87 12.36
N GLU A 103 -3.81 9.56 12.46
CA GLU A 103 -5.04 9.06 13.09
C GLU A 103 -5.22 9.52 14.54
N ALA A 104 -4.13 9.55 15.32
CA ALA A 104 -4.16 10.02 16.69
C ALA A 104 -4.59 11.49 16.76
N GLU A 105 -3.95 12.35 15.96
CA GLU A 105 -4.24 13.80 15.92
C GLU A 105 -5.65 14.11 15.42
N LEU A 106 -6.16 13.32 14.49
CA LEU A 106 -7.53 13.45 13.99
C LEU A 106 -8.56 13.09 15.06
N ARG A 107 -8.27 12.06 15.88
CA ARG A 107 -9.14 11.69 17.00
C ARG A 107 -9.05 12.67 18.16
N THR A 108 -7.95 13.39 18.36
CA THR A 108 -7.86 14.35 19.47
C THR A 108 -8.43 15.72 19.09
N THR A 109 -8.16 16.18 17.87
CA THR A 109 -8.37 17.58 17.51
C THR A 109 -9.64 17.80 16.70
N LEU A 110 -9.88 17.00 15.66
CA LEU A 110 -11.09 17.15 14.86
C LEU A 110 -12.31 16.58 15.58
N ALA A 111 -13.46 17.21 15.35
CA ALA A 111 -14.75 16.67 15.76
C ALA A 111 -14.93 15.27 15.14
N HIS A 112 -15.10 14.29 16.01
CA HIS A 112 -15.26 12.88 15.68
C HIS A 112 -16.30 12.26 16.63
N GLY A 113 -16.80 11.07 16.30
CA GLY A 113 -17.74 10.34 17.16
C GLY A 113 -18.99 11.18 17.50
N GLU A 114 -19.33 11.27 18.79
CA GLU A 114 -20.55 11.93 19.25
C GLU A 114 -20.57 13.43 18.94
N ARG A 115 -19.44 14.13 19.10
CA ARG A 115 -19.33 15.56 18.75
C ARG A 115 -19.69 15.80 17.28
N LEU A 116 -19.20 14.94 16.39
CA LEU A 116 -19.47 15.03 14.97
C LEU A 116 -20.93 14.65 14.64
N ARG A 117 -21.55 13.72 15.36
CA ARG A 117 -22.98 13.41 15.21
C ARG A 117 -23.84 14.61 15.59
N THR A 118 -23.58 15.25 16.72
CA THR A 118 -24.31 16.45 17.14
C THR A 118 -24.22 17.57 16.09
N ILE A 119 -23.07 17.74 15.45
CA ILE A 119 -22.91 18.70 14.34
C ILE A 119 -23.77 18.28 13.13
N GLN A 120 -23.68 17.02 12.70
CA GLN A 120 -24.48 16.48 11.59
C GLN A 120 -25.99 16.66 11.83
N GLU A 121 -26.48 16.34 13.03
CA GLU A 121 -27.91 16.48 13.39
C GLU A 121 -28.39 17.93 13.45
N ARG A 122 -27.54 18.88 13.89
CA ARG A 122 -27.86 20.32 13.87
C ARG A 122 -27.94 20.83 12.43
N HIS A 123 -27.05 20.35 11.58
CA HIS A 123 -26.99 20.72 10.16
C HIS A 123 -28.21 20.19 9.40
N GLU A 124 -28.59 18.93 9.61
CA GLU A 124 -29.78 18.30 9.02
C GLU A 124 -31.07 19.04 9.38
N ARG A 125 -31.22 19.46 10.64
CA ARG A 125 -32.39 20.22 11.11
C ARG A 125 -32.51 21.62 10.53
N SER A 126 -31.40 22.20 10.11
CA SER A 126 -31.33 23.59 9.63
C SER A 126 -31.45 23.70 8.11
N SER A 127 -31.28 22.60 7.37
CA SER A 127 -31.36 22.57 5.90
C SER A 127 -32.74 22.09 5.44
N ALA A 128 -33.57 23.00 4.91
CA ALA A 128 -34.90 22.69 4.38
C ALA A 128 -34.90 21.73 3.17
N GLU A 129 -33.73 21.43 2.59
CA GLU A 129 -33.53 20.48 1.48
C GLU A 129 -33.15 19.06 1.94
N ALA A 130 -33.33 18.72 3.22
CA ALA A 130 -32.96 17.43 3.81
C ALA A 130 -33.88 16.24 3.45
N VAL A 131 -34.25 16.09 2.17
CA VAL A 131 -34.86 14.83 1.64
C VAL A 131 -33.92 14.10 0.68
N SER A 132 -32.75 14.66 0.34
CA SER A 132 -31.70 13.86 -0.30
C SER A 132 -30.82 13.25 0.78
N ALA A 133 -31.01 11.95 1.00
CA ALA A 133 -30.24 11.10 1.90
C ALA A 133 -28.83 11.64 2.12
N MET A 134 -28.55 12.12 3.35
CA MET A 134 -27.19 12.32 3.82
C MET A 134 -26.36 11.15 3.32
N ALA A 135 -25.25 11.48 2.67
CA ALA A 135 -24.29 10.53 2.14
C ALA A 135 -23.62 9.78 3.31
N GLY A 136 -24.37 8.92 4.02
CA GLY A 136 -24.05 8.17 5.23
C GLY A 136 -23.51 9.04 6.37
N ALA A 137 -24.20 9.08 7.51
CA ALA A 137 -23.62 9.55 8.76
C ALA A 137 -22.19 9.02 8.89
N PHE A 138 -21.20 9.89 9.05
CA PHE A 138 -19.79 9.51 9.08
C PHE A 138 -19.20 9.81 10.46
N ASN A 139 -18.15 9.06 10.81
CA ASN A 139 -17.57 9.06 12.15
C ASN A 139 -16.31 9.93 12.28
N SER A 140 -15.62 10.21 11.17
CA SER A 140 -14.40 11.03 11.15
C SER A 140 -14.01 11.54 9.76
N VAL A 141 -13.15 12.55 9.72
CA VAL A 141 -12.46 12.97 8.48
C VAL A 141 -11.39 11.93 8.12
N CYS A 142 -11.27 11.61 6.84
CA CYS A 142 -10.33 10.60 6.36
C CYS A 142 -8.88 11.08 6.51
N PRO A 143 -8.00 10.32 7.19
CA PRO A 143 -6.60 10.70 7.41
C PRO A 143 -5.80 10.92 6.12
N TYR A 144 -6.09 10.13 5.09
CA TYR A 144 -5.43 10.20 3.78
C TYR A 144 -5.94 11.35 2.89
N SER A 145 -6.67 12.30 3.47
CA SER A 145 -7.25 13.45 2.77
C SER A 145 -6.86 14.80 3.37
N ILE A 146 -5.98 14.82 4.37
CA ILE A 146 -5.52 16.06 4.99
C ILE A 146 -4.65 16.83 4.00
N PRO A 147 -5.05 18.07 3.61
CA PRO A 147 -4.29 18.86 2.65
C PRO A 147 -2.91 19.20 3.17
N ASN A 148 -1.93 19.19 2.28
CA ASN A 148 -0.61 19.72 2.59
C ASN A 148 -0.63 21.24 2.45
N ILE A 149 -0.79 21.96 3.56
CA ILE A 149 -0.87 23.43 3.56
C ILE A 149 0.37 24.09 2.94
N ARG A 150 1.52 23.42 2.92
CA ARG A 150 2.77 23.93 2.34
C ARG A 150 2.73 24.04 0.81
N ARG A 151 1.74 23.43 0.15
CA ARG A 151 1.51 23.48 -1.31
C ARG A 151 0.62 24.63 -1.75
N GLY A 152 -0.12 25.23 -0.82
CA GLY A 152 -1.11 26.26 -1.12
C GLY A 152 -0.84 27.51 -0.31
N ASP A 153 -1.56 28.58 -0.65
CA ASP A 153 -1.59 29.77 0.18
C ASP A 153 -2.42 29.47 1.44
N ALA A 154 -1.83 29.74 2.62
CA ALA A 154 -2.51 29.56 3.91
C ALA A 154 -3.82 30.37 3.98
N SER A 155 -3.92 31.48 3.25
CA SER A 155 -5.14 32.30 3.17
C SER A 155 -6.33 31.53 2.60
N TRP A 156 -6.12 30.56 1.70
CA TRP A 156 -7.20 29.73 1.16
C TRP A 156 -7.81 28.86 2.27
N PHE A 157 -6.97 28.25 3.10
CA PHE A 157 -7.42 27.43 4.22
C PHE A 157 -8.08 28.28 5.32
N GLY A 158 -7.55 29.47 5.58
CA GLY A 158 -8.18 30.45 6.47
C GLY A 158 -9.56 30.89 5.99
N ALA A 159 -9.72 31.12 4.68
CA ALA A 159 -11.01 31.47 4.09
C ALA A 159 -12.06 30.36 4.23
N LEU A 160 -11.67 29.07 4.14
CA LEU A 160 -12.60 27.96 4.40
C LEU A 160 -13.18 27.99 5.83
N TYR A 161 -12.40 28.46 6.80
CA TYR A 161 -12.82 28.60 8.19
C TYR A 161 -13.66 29.87 8.41
N SER A 162 -13.17 31.02 7.94
CA SER A 162 -13.70 32.34 8.31
C SER A 162 -14.77 32.88 7.37
N ALA A 163 -14.61 32.73 6.06
CA ALA A 163 -15.48 33.37 5.08
C ALA A 163 -16.84 32.67 5.01
N ALA A 164 -17.93 33.42 4.89
CA ALA A 164 -19.26 32.83 4.73
C ALA A 164 -19.30 31.93 3.48
N VAL A 165 -19.96 30.77 3.57
CA VAL A 165 -19.97 29.75 2.49
C VAL A 165 -20.40 30.30 1.12
N HIS A 166 -21.32 31.25 1.09
CA HIS A 166 -21.83 31.88 -0.15
C HIS A 166 -20.98 33.06 -0.65
N SER A 167 -20.00 33.50 0.13
CA SER A 167 -19.12 34.61 -0.22
C SER A 167 -18.26 34.30 -1.45
N THR A 168 -17.72 35.34 -2.07
CA THR A 168 -16.73 35.22 -3.15
C THR A 168 -15.45 34.57 -2.66
N ASP A 169 -15.01 34.91 -1.46
CA ASP A 169 -13.73 34.49 -0.90
C ASP A 169 -13.72 32.99 -0.61
N PHE A 170 -14.80 32.47 -0.02
CA PHE A 170 -14.96 31.03 0.19
C PHE A 170 -14.97 30.27 -1.14
N ARG A 171 -15.71 30.77 -2.14
CA ARG A 171 -15.79 30.12 -3.46
C ARG A 171 -14.46 30.13 -4.20
N GLU A 172 -13.68 31.20 -4.08
CA GLU A 172 -12.34 31.26 -4.66
C GLU A 172 -11.39 30.28 -3.96
N ALA A 173 -11.37 30.24 -2.62
CA ALA A 173 -10.59 29.27 -1.87
C ALA A 173 -10.95 27.82 -2.23
N ALA A 174 -12.25 27.51 -2.31
CA ALA A 174 -12.74 26.20 -2.71
C ALA A 174 -12.31 25.83 -4.15
N ARG A 175 -12.27 26.80 -5.07
CA ARG A 175 -11.79 26.62 -6.45
C ARG A 175 -10.29 26.32 -6.48
N ARG A 176 -9.48 26.97 -5.64
CA ARG A 176 -8.04 26.70 -5.56
C ARG A 176 -7.73 25.27 -5.07
N LEU A 177 -8.64 24.71 -4.28
CA LEU A 177 -8.54 23.35 -3.73
C LEU A 177 -9.31 22.30 -4.55
N ASP A 178 -9.83 22.66 -5.73
CA ASP A 178 -10.68 21.78 -6.56
C ASP A 178 -9.96 20.50 -7.00
N HIS A 179 -8.65 20.58 -7.23
CA HIS A 179 -7.80 19.46 -7.63
C HIS A 179 -7.79 18.31 -6.60
N LEU A 180 -8.06 18.59 -5.32
CA LEU A 180 -8.12 17.57 -4.27
C LEU A 180 -9.26 16.57 -4.47
N LYS A 181 -10.30 16.97 -5.22
CA LYS A 181 -11.49 16.13 -5.50
C LYS A 181 -11.14 14.87 -6.29
N ALA A 182 -10.01 14.86 -6.99
CA ALA A 182 -9.55 13.70 -7.76
C ALA A 182 -9.17 12.50 -6.86
N TYR A 183 -8.98 12.72 -5.55
CA TYR A 183 -8.47 11.71 -4.62
C TYR A 183 -9.55 10.88 -3.90
N GLY A 184 -10.79 10.98 -4.37
CA GLY A 184 -11.92 10.17 -3.90
C GLY A 184 -12.70 10.80 -2.74
N ARG A 185 -13.73 10.08 -2.27
CA ARG A 185 -14.71 10.60 -1.30
C ARG A 185 -14.38 10.32 0.18
N GLY A 186 -13.36 9.51 0.45
CA GLY A 186 -13.13 8.87 1.74
C GLY A 186 -13.48 7.37 1.70
N ARG A 187 -13.22 6.64 2.79
CA ARG A 187 -13.48 5.20 2.88
C ARG A 187 -14.48 4.91 4.00
N ARG A 188 -15.42 3.99 3.78
CA ARG A 188 -16.37 3.50 4.81
C ARG A 188 -17.13 4.64 5.52
N GLN A 189 -16.93 4.76 6.83
CA GLN A 189 -17.50 5.80 7.71
C GLN A 189 -16.61 7.03 7.83
N GLU A 190 -15.66 7.21 6.91
CA GLU A 190 -14.82 8.40 6.85
C GLU A 190 -15.16 9.19 5.59
N ARG A 191 -15.10 10.52 5.69
CA ARG A 191 -15.29 11.42 4.55
C ARG A 191 -14.04 12.24 4.34
N SER A 192 -13.66 12.40 3.08
CA SER A 192 -12.53 13.26 2.73
C SER A 192 -12.92 14.73 2.91
N LEU A 193 -11.96 15.57 3.29
CA LEU A 193 -12.18 17.02 3.39
C LEU A 193 -12.67 17.61 2.06
N SER A 194 -12.07 17.17 0.93
CA SER A 194 -12.47 17.63 -0.41
C SER A 194 -13.91 17.28 -0.79
N PHE A 195 -14.43 16.15 -0.28
CA PHE A 195 -15.82 15.74 -0.46
C PHE A 195 -16.76 16.66 0.32
N LEU A 196 -16.45 16.90 1.60
CA LEU A 196 -17.24 17.80 2.45
C LEU A 196 -17.22 19.23 1.88
N LEU A 197 -16.06 19.72 1.46
CA LEU A 197 -15.92 21.04 0.84
C LEU A 197 -16.81 21.20 -0.41
N ARG A 198 -17.01 20.12 -1.17
CA ARG A 198 -17.81 20.15 -2.40
C ARG A 198 -19.30 20.00 -2.13
N GLN A 199 -19.68 19.01 -1.33
CA GLN A 199 -21.06 18.54 -1.21
C GLN A 199 -21.77 19.18 -0.02
N HIS A 200 -21.03 19.47 1.05
CA HIS A 200 -21.57 19.99 2.31
C HIS A 200 -20.63 21.08 2.89
N PRO A 201 -20.39 22.19 2.17
CA PRO A 201 -19.43 23.22 2.59
C PRO A 201 -19.79 23.87 3.93
N ALA A 202 -21.08 24.03 4.23
CA ALA A 202 -21.56 24.54 5.52
C ALA A 202 -21.27 23.55 6.66
N LEU A 203 -21.56 22.25 6.47
CA LEU A 203 -21.19 21.21 7.44
C LEU A 203 -19.67 21.18 7.68
N LEU A 204 -18.85 21.28 6.62
CA LEU A 204 -17.39 21.36 6.77
C LEU A 204 -16.99 22.53 7.65
N GLN A 205 -17.54 23.72 7.39
CA GLN A 205 -17.22 24.92 8.15
C GLN A 205 -17.64 24.80 9.62
N GLU A 206 -18.81 24.22 9.92
CA GLU A 206 -19.23 23.91 11.29
C GLU A 206 -18.26 22.95 11.98
N VAL A 207 -17.88 21.87 11.31
CA VAL A 207 -16.88 20.90 11.82
C VAL A 207 -15.56 21.61 12.15
N LEU A 208 -15.07 22.48 11.27
CA LEU A 208 -13.84 23.23 11.50
C LEU A 208 -13.96 24.18 12.70
N ARG A 209 -15.05 24.94 12.80
CA ARG A 209 -15.27 25.90 13.89
C ARG A 209 -15.48 25.26 15.26
N GLU A 210 -16.04 24.06 15.29
CA GLU A 210 -16.17 23.26 16.50
C GLU A 210 -14.85 22.56 16.90
N SER A 211 -13.94 22.38 15.94
CA SER A 211 -12.64 21.72 16.17
C SER A 211 -11.53 22.72 16.52
N PHE A 212 -11.60 23.95 16.01
CA PHE A 212 -10.56 24.96 16.16
C PHE A 212 -11.14 26.29 16.61
N SER A 213 -10.43 26.96 17.53
CA SER A 213 -10.83 28.26 18.07
C SER A 213 -10.69 29.43 17.08
N SER A 214 -9.86 29.28 16.04
CA SER A 214 -9.64 30.30 15.01
C SER A 214 -9.13 29.71 13.70
N ALA A 215 -9.13 30.51 12.64
CA ALA A 215 -8.51 30.16 11.36
C ALA A 215 -6.99 29.93 11.48
N ASP A 216 -6.33 30.69 12.36
CA ASP A 216 -4.89 30.53 12.62
C ASP A 216 -4.62 29.20 13.34
N ALA A 217 -5.46 28.80 14.29
CA ALA A 217 -5.36 27.50 14.96
C ALA A 217 -5.54 26.34 13.97
N TRP A 218 -6.51 26.47 13.04
CA TRP A 218 -6.69 25.51 11.94
C TRP A 218 -5.44 25.41 11.05
N CYS A 219 -4.90 26.55 10.61
CA CYS A 219 -3.72 26.56 9.76
C CYS A 219 -2.47 26.05 10.49
N ALA A 220 -2.32 26.36 11.78
CA ALA A 220 -1.24 25.86 12.63
C ALA A 220 -1.33 24.33 12.80
N TRP A 221 -2.53 23.79 12.99
CA TRP A 221 -2.74 22.35 13.04
C TRP A 221 -2.38 21.66 11.73
N LEU A 222 -2.78 22.22 10.58
CA LEU A 222 -2.36 21.68 9.26
C LEU A 222 -0.84 21.68 9.08
N LYS A 223 -0.14 22.72 9.56
CA LYS A 223 1.33 22.77 9.52
C LYS A 223 1.94 21.67 10.41
N MET A 224 1.43 21.52 11.62
CA MET A 224 1.84 20.47 12.56
C MET A 224 1.65 19.06 11.97
N CYS A 225 0.52 18.79 11.29
CA CYS A 225 0.33 17.53 10.57
C CYS A 225 1.40 17.32 9.49
N GLY A 226 1.78 18.39 8.77
CA GLY A 226 2.87 18.36 7.81
C GLY A 226 4.21 18.02 8.46
N ASP A 227 4.52 18.61 9.61
CA ASP A 227 5.75 18.35 10.38
C ASP A 227 5.80 16.91 10.92
N LEU A 228 4.67 16.35 11.36
CA LEU A 228 4.57 14.95 11.78
C LEU A 228 4.87 13.99 10.64
N VAL A 229 4.20 14.19 9.49
CA VAL A 229 4.38 13.32 8.32
C VAL A 229 5.79 13.43 7.75
N GLU A 230 6.38 14.61 7.73
CA GLU A 230 7.77 14.78 7.31
C GLU A 230 8.74 14.05 8.24
N ARG A 231 8.54 14.12 9.57
CA ARG A 231 9.35 13.33 10.52
C ARG A 231 9.21 11.84 10.28
N GLU A 232 8.00 11.35 10.07
CA GLU A 232 7.75 9.93 9.78
C GLU A 232 8.45 9.48 8.49
N LEU A 233 8.34 10.27 7.41
CA LEU A 233 9.01 9.98 6.15
C LEU A 233 10.54 9.92 6.31
N ASN A 234 11.12 10.84 7.10
CA ASN A 234 12.55 10.83 7.38
C ASN A 234 12.95 9.61 8.22
N HIS A 235 12.17 9.27 9.24
CA HIS A 235 12.41 8.10 10.08
C HIS A 235 12.46 6.80 9.26
N VAL A 236 11.45 6.57 8.43
CA VAL A 236 11.38 5.39 7.54
C VAL A 236 12.55 5.37 6.53
N ALA A 237 12.90 6.53 5.97
CA ALA A 237 14.05 6.62 5.05
C ALA A 237 15.38 6.31 5.76
N GLU A 238 15.57 6.78 7.00
CA GLU A 238 16.73 6.45 7.83
C GLU A 238 16.81 4.96 8.15
N GLU A 239 15.69 4.34 8.51
CA GLU A 239 15.62 2.89 8.76
C GLU A 239 16.06 2.10 7.52
N TYR A 240 15.55 2.44 6.33
CA TYR A 240 15.98 1.78 5.09
C TYR A 240 17.45 2.04 4.74
N ARG A 241 17.98 3.24 5.03
CA ARG A 241 19.43 3.51 4.88
C ARG A 241 20.26 2.63 5.82
N HIS A 242 19.81 2.43 7.06
CA HIS A 242 20.48 1.56 8.04
C HIS A 242 20.42 0.07 7.67
N LEU A 243 19.29 -0.39 7.14
CA LEU A 243 19.10 -1.77 6.68
C LEU A 243 19.79 -2.08 5.35
N SER A 244 20.22 -1.05 4.61
CA SER A 244 20.94 -1.23 3.35
C SER A 244 22.43 -1.45 3.59
N ALA A 245 23.01 -2.44 2.90
CA ALA A 245 24.45 -2.67 2.95
C ALA A 245 25.23 -1.44 2.43
N PRO A 246 26.42 -1.13 2.98
CA PRO A 246 27.20 0.03 2.55
C PRO A 246 27.50 -0.04 1.04
N PRO A 247 27.42 1.08 0.31
CA PRO A 247 27.52 1.10 -1.14
C PRO A 247 28.97 0.85 -1.55
N THR A 248 29.31 -0.41 -1.86
CA THR A 248 30.61 -0.77 -2.45
C THR A 248 30.57 -0.72 -3.99
N SER A 249 29.40 -0.48 -4.60
CA SER A 249 29.19 -0.52 -6.06
C SER A 249 27.93 0.27 -6.47
N PRO A 250 27.84 0.78 -7.73
CA PRO A 250 26.59 1.34 -8.27
C PRO A 250 25.40 0.40 -8.06
N PHE A 251 24.23 0.97 -7.73
CA PHE A 251 22.99 0.23 -7.50
C PHE A 251 22.69 -0.70 -8.68
N THR A 252 22.97 -1.98 -8.46
CA THR A 252 22.79 -3.06 -9.44
C THR A 252 21.81 -4.04 -8.83
N PRO A 253 20.53 -3.99 -9.22
CA PRO A 253 19.51 -4.83 -8.59
C PRO A 253 19.85 -6.29 -8.81
N SER A 254 19.82 -7.08 -7.74
CA SER A 254 20.04 -8.52 -7.82
C SER A 254 18.91 -9.31 -7.16
N VAL A 255 18.35 -10.26 -7.92
CA VAL A 255 17.42 -11.26 -7.40
C VAL A 255 18.25 -12.32 -6.71
N VAL A 256 18.48 -12.14 -5.41
CA VAL A 256 19.17 -13.11 -4.57
C VAL A 256 18.15 -13.70 -3.61
N MET A 257 17.92 -15.01 -3.72
CA MET A 257 17.16 -15.75 -2.70
C MET A 257 18.04 -15.82 -1.45
N GLU A 258 17.49 -15.48 -0.28
CA GLU A 258 18.26 -15.58 0.97
C GLU A 258 18.55 -17.05 1.25
N SER A 259 19.82 -17.43 1.28
CA SER A 259 20.28 -18.75 1.72
C SER A 259 20.44 -18.85 3.23
N ASP A 260 20.34 -17.73 3.95
CA ASP A 260 20.44 -17.65 5.41
C ASP A 260 19.50 -16.54 5.96
N PRO A 261 18.42 -16.88 6.70
CA PRO A 261 17.42 -15.93 7.18
C PRO A 261 17.95 -14.93 8.24
N GLY A 262 19.22 -15.05 8.66
CA GLY A 262 19.84 -14.22 9.70
C GLY A 262 20.58 -12.96 9.20
N ARG A 263 20.70 -12.71 7.90
CA ARG A 263 21.30 -11.49 7.32
C ARG A 263 20.30 -10.75 6.43
N GLY A 264 19.23 -10.25 7.06
CA GLY A 264 18.20 -9.45 6.40
C GLY A 264 18.70 -8.05 6.07
N GLY A 265 19.10 -7.84 4.81
CA GLY A 265 19.38 -6.52 4.26
C GLY A 265 18.34 -6.12 3.22
N VAL A 266 18.24 -4.83 2.91
CA VAL A 266 17.43 -4.32 1.79
C VAL A 266 18.31 -3.63 0.75
N GLN A 267 17.95 -3.74 -0.53
CA GLN A 267 18.54 -2.92 -1.58
C GLN A 267 17.72 -1.64 -1.70
N TYR A 268 18.21 -0.55 -1.13
CA TYR A 268 17.48 0.72 -1.09
C TYR A 268 18.07 1.75 -2.04
N LYS A 269 17.22 2.42 -2.82
CA LYS A 269 17.59 3.59 -3.62
C LYS A 269 16.63 4.75 -3.39
N GLU A 270 17.18 5.85 -2.90
CA GLU A 270 16.52 7.15 -2.83
C GLU A 270 16.65 7.89 -4.16
N CYS A 271 15.55 8.49 -4.61
CA CYS A 271 15.46 9.29 -5.82
C CYS A 271 15.15 10.74 -5.43
N GLY A 272 15.92 11.70 -5.96
CA GLY A 272 15.79 13.12 -5.64
C GLY A 272 14.62 13.80 -6.35
N SER A 273 14.02 13.15 -7.34
CA SER A 273 12.90 13.69 -8.13
C SER A 273 11.95 12.58 -8.60
N LEU A 274 10.70 12.97 -8.95
CA LEU A 274 9.74 12.05 -9.58
C LEU A 274 10.23 11.51 -10.91
N GLU A 275 10.98 12.32 -11.64
CA GLU A 275 11.56 12.00 -12.92
C GLU A 275 12.64 10.92 -12.78
N GLU A 276 13.52 11.07 -11.79
CA GLU A 276 14.50 10.04 -11.43
C GLU A 276 13.82 8.75 -10.94
N LEU A 277 12.81 8.85 -10.07
CA LEU A 277 12.07 7.67 -9.61
C LEU A 277 11.43 6.93 -10.79
N SER A 278 10.82 7.66 -11.73
CA SER A 278 10.22 7.08 -12.92
C SER A 278 11.25 6.35 -13.79
N TYR A 279 12.43 6.96 -13.98
CA TYR A 279 13.54 6.36 -14.72
C TYR A 279 14.06 5.08 -14.04
N GLU A 280 14.28 5.13 -12.73
CA GLU A 280 14.78 4.01 -11.95
C GLU A 280 13.79 2.87 -11.85
N LEU A 281 12.51 3.19 -11.70
CA LEU A 281 11.42 2.22 -11.75
C LEU A 281 11.40 1.51 -13.09
N ASN A 282 11.52 2.25 -14.20
CA ASN A 282 11.54 1.69 -15.54
C ASN A 282 12.76 0.77 -15.76
N ARG A 283 13.95 1.25 -15.40
CA ARG A 283 15.22 0.50 -15.48
C ARG A 283 15.17 -0.79 -14.65
N LEU A 284 14.69 -0.70 -13.41
CA LEU A 284 14.54 -1.84 -12.52
C LEU A 284 13.57 -2.87 -13.10
N TRP A 285 12.41 -2.41 -13.58
CA TRP A 285 11.41 -3.28 -14.19
C TRP A 285 11.97 -4.05 -15.38
N CYS A 286 12.67 -3.37 -16.29
CA CYS A 286 13.34 -3.99 -17.42
C CYS A 286 14.39 -5.02 -17.00
N SER A 287 15.21 -4.69 -16.00
CA SER A 287 16.24 -5.59 -15.50
C SER A 287 15.64 -6.86 -14.91
N LEU A 288 14.61 -6.72 -14.06
CA LEU A 288 13.92 -7.85 -13.43
C LEU A 288 13.20 -8.72 -14.47
N ARG A 289 12.60 -8.11 -15.49
CA ARG A 289 11.93 -8.82 -16.59
C ARG A 289 12.89 -9.70 -17.40
N ARG A 290 14.09 -9.18 -17.73
CA ARG A 290 15.10 -9.90 -18.52
C ARG A 290 15.78 -11.05 -17.77
N ARG A 291 15.79 -11.01 -16.45
CA ARG A 291 16.42 -12.03 -15.58
C ARG A 291 15.56 -13.26 -15.29
N GLY A 292 14.47 -13.47 -16.02
CA GLY A 292 13.70 -14.71 -15.97
C GLY A 292 14.55 -15.90 -16.44
N ASP A 293 15.34 -16.49 -15.55
CA ASP A 293 16.15 -17.69 -15.82
C ASP A 293 15.21 -18.84 -16.24
N GLY A 294 15.33 -19.28 -17.50
CA GLY A 294 14.56 -20.42 -18.02
C GLY A 294 13.56 -20.11 -19.14
N GLY A 295 13.58 -18.91 -19.73
CA GLY A 295 12.79 -18.59 -20.93
C GLY A 295 11.34 -18.18 -20.66
N GLY A 296 10.96 -17.97 -19.40
CA GLY A 296 9.68 -17.41 -18.98
C GLY A 296 9.82 -15.97 -18.47
N ASP A 297 8.81 -15.13 -18.74
CA ASP A 297 8.76 -13.75 -18.27
C ASP A 297 8.52 -13.71 -16.74
N MET A 298 9.27 -12.87 -16.00
CA MET A 298 9.11 -12.71 -14.55
C MET A 298 7.70 -12.18 -14.24
N LYS A 299 6.96 -12.86 -13.36
CA LYS A 299 5.61 -12.41 -12.94
C LYS A 299 5.71 -11.43 -11.77
N PHE A 300 4.92 -10.36 -11.85
CA PHE A 300 4.80 -9.33 -10.82
C PHE A 300 3.39 -9.35 -10.24
N TYR A 301 3.23 -9.33 -8.92
CA TYR A 301 1.96 -9.46 -8.22
C TYR A 301 1.68 -8.26 -7.32
N ALA A 302 0.44 -7.75 -7.32
CA ALA A 302 -0.04 -6.70 -6.42
C ALA A 302 -1.31 -7.14 -5.67
N TYR A 303 -1.60 -6.47 -4.55
CA TYR A 303 -2.83 -6.66 -3.79
C TYR A 303 -3.88 -5.60 -4.14
N GLY A 304 -4.56 -5.79 -5.27
CA GLY A 304 -5.52 -4.84 -5.82
C GLY A 304 -4.97 -4.06 -7.03
N ASP A 305 -5.79 -3.17 -7.58
CA ASP A 305 -5.50 -2.47 -8.84
C ASP A 305 -4.89 -1.08 -8.66
N MET A 306 -4.91 -0.53 -7.45
CA MET A 306 -4.39 0.81 -7.17
C MET A 306 -2.87 0.89 -7.31
N ASP A 307 -2.13 -0.12 -6.85
CA ASP A 307 -0.67 -0.19 -7.00
C ASP A 307 -0.27 -0.20 -8.48
N ALA A 308 -0.89 -1.09 -9.26
CA ALA A 308 -0.65 -1.20 -10.68
C ALA A 308 -0.92 0.13 -11.41
N LYS A 309 -2.00 0.82 -11.05
CA LYS A 309 -2.34 2.13 -11.64
C LYS A 309 -1.34 3.22 -11.24
N ALA A 310 -0.92 3.27 -9.99
CA ALA A 310 0.05 4.25 -9.50
C ALA A 310 1.43 4.06 -10.16
N ILE A 311 1.88 2.81 -10.27
CA ILE A 311 3.12 2.43 -10.97
C ILE A 311 3.04 2.87 -12.44
N GLN A 312 1.96 2.54 -13.15
CA GLN A 312 1.78 2.94 -14.55
C GLN A 312 1.76 4.46 -14.73
N ASN A 313 1.08 5.19 -13.84
CA ASN A 313 1.07 6.66 -13.89
C ASN A 313 2.47 7.24 -13.66
N THR A 314 3.26 6.62 -12.77
CA THR A 314 4.64 7.05 -12.49
C THR A 314 5.55 6.77 -13.68
N LEU A 315 5.47 5.58 -14.29
CA LEU A 315 6.24 5.22 -15.49
C LEU A 315 5.95 6.12 -16.69
N ARG A 316 4.70 6.61 -16.83
CA ARG A 316 4.33 7.57 -17.88
C ARG A 316 5.14 8.88 -17.79
N LEU A 317 5.55 9.30 -16.59
CA LEU A 317 6.32 10.54 -16.42
C LEU A 317 7.67 10.47 -17.14
N GLY A 318 8.41 9.37 -16.98
CA GLY A 318 9.69 9.14 -17.64
C GLY A 318 9.58 8.93 -19.15
N CYS A 319 8.48 8.33 -19.63
CA CYS A 319 8.21 8.19 -21.06
C CYS A 319 7.97 9.55 -21.73
N CYS A 320 7.31 10.49 -21.05
CA CYS A 320 7.13 11.86 -21.57
C CYS A 320 8.44 12.65 -21.65
N MET A 321 9.42 12.36 -20.79
CA MET A 321 10.72 13.03 -20.83
C MET A 321 11.55 12.64 -22.05
N GLN A 322 11.43 11.39 -22.55
CA GLN A 322 12.11 10.98 -23.79
C GLN A 322 11.60 11.76 -25.02
N GLY A 323 10.36 12.27 -24.98
CA GLY A 323 9.80 13.13 -26.03
C GLY A 323 10.23 14.60 -25.95
N SER A 324 10.55 15.11 -24.76
CA SER A 324 10.90 16.52 -24.52
C SER A 324 12.40 16.79 -24.28
N ALA A 325 13.22 15.77 -23.99
CA ALA A 325 14.64 15.89 -23.69
C ALA A 325 15.54 16.06 -24.94
N ARG A 326 15.16 16.96 -25.85
CA ARG A 326 16.09 17.63 -26.76
C ARG A 326 16.55 19.00 -26.24
N SER A 327 16.06 19.46 -25.09
CA SER A 327 16.42 20.77 -24.55
C SER A 327 16.58 20.74 -23.02
N ALA A 328 17.83 20.93 -22.57
CA ALA A 328 18.20 21.52 -21.27
C ALA A 328 18.29 20.67 -19.98
N LEU A 329 18.76 19.41 -20.03
CA LEU A 329 19.35 18.76 -18.84
C LEU A 329 20.71 18.14 -19.19
N PRO A 330 21.68 18.06 -18.24
CA PRO A 330 22.93 17.36 -18.47
C PRO A 330 22.61 15.90 -18.81
N PRO A 331 23.30 15.28 -19.77
CA PRO A 331 22.94 13.96 -20.25
C PRO A 331 23.20 12.94 -19.14
N LEU A 332 22.15 12.52 -18.45
CA LEU A 332 22.12 11.18 -17.89
C LEU A 332 22.45 10.28 -19.07
N ARG A 333 23.59 9.58 -19.03
CA ARG A 333 24.00 8.66 -20.09
C ARG A 333 22.91 7.59 -20.24
N HIS A 334 21.98 7.85 -21.14
CA HIS A 334 20.82 7.01 -21.39
C HIS A 334 21.28 5.81 -22.18
N ASP A 335 21.38 4.66 -21.51
CA ASP A 335 21.45 3.37 -22.20
C ASP A 335 20.04 3.07 -22.75
N ALA A 336 19.68 3.72 -23.86
CA ALA A 336 18.34 3.70 -24.43
C ALA A 336 17.83 2.27 -24.77
N GLY A 337 18.74 1.29 -24.88
CA GLY A 337 18.41 -0.14 -25.04
C GLY A 337 17.94 -0.86 -23.76
N GLN A 338 17.87 -0.17 -22.61
CA GLN A 338 17.57 -0.79 -21.31
C GLN A 338 16.22 -0.41 -20.68
N LEU A 339 15.39 0.41 -21.34
CA LEU A 339 14.11 0.89 -20.81
C LEU A 339 12.89 0.26 -21.51
N LEU A 340 11.72 0.29 -20.86
CA LEU A 340 10.44 -0.13 -21.42
C LEU A 340 10.05 0.85 -22.51
N ALA A 341 9.59 0.36 -23.67
CA ALA A 341 9.11 1.21 -24.76
C ALA A 341 7.73 1.81 -24.44
N SER A 342 6.99 1.18 -23.51
CA SER A 342 5.68 1.65 -23.07
C SER A 342 5.47 1.36 -21.58
N PRO A 343 4.81 2.27 -20.83
CA PRO A 343 4.46 2.02 -19.42
C PRO A 343 3.47 0.85 -19.25
N TYR A 344 2.76 0.44 -20.31
CA TYR A 344 1.86 -0.72 -20.29
C TYR A 344 2.59 -2.06 -20.39
N GLU A 345 3.90 -2.04 -20.66
CA GLU A 345 4.74 -3.22 -20.55
C GLU A 345 5.00 -3.64 -19.10
N ALA A 346 4.81 -2.74 -18.14
CA ALA A 346 4.83 -3.04 -16.72
C ALA A 346 3.52 -3.74 -16.31
N LYS A 347 3.44 -5.04 -16.63
CA LYS A 347 2.28 -5.88 -16.32
C LYS A 347 2.35 -6.38 -14.88
N VAL A 348 1.24 -6.23 -14.18
CA VAL A 348 1.05 -6.69 -12.80
C VAL A 348 -0.19 -7.56 -12.73
N VAL A 349 -0.08 -8.69 -12.02
CA VAL A 349 -1.19 -9.58 -11.71
C VAL A 349 -1.83 -9.13 -10.40
N ASP A 350 -3.08 -8.68 -10.46
CA ASP A 350 -3.89 -8.42 -9.27
C ASP A 350 -4.33 -9.76 -8.65
N VAL A 351 -3.72 -10.10 -7.51
CA VAL A 351 -3.97 -11.35 -6.78
C VAL A 351 -5.44 -11.47 -6.37
N THR A 352 -6.09 -10.35 -6.04
CA THR A 352 -7.48 -10.33 -5.54
C THR A 352 -8.51 -10.66 -6.62
N ARG A 353 -8.14 -10.51 -7.90
CA ARG A 353 -8.96 -10.84 -9.07
C ARG A 353 -8.66 -12.21 -9.65
N HIS A 354 -7.62 -12.89 -9.17
CA HIS A 354 -7.24 -14.20 -9.69
C HIS A 354 -8.27 -15.27 -9.31
N THR A 355 -8.61 -16.17 -10.24
CA THR A 355 -9.62 -17.23 -10.02
C THR A 355 -9.26 -18.13 -8.84
N LEU A 356 -7.99 -18.50 -8.73
CA LEU A 356 -7.46 -19.30 -7.62
C LEU A 356 -7.55 -18.61 -6.25
N PHE A 357 -7.48 -17.28 -6.17
CA PHE A 357 -7.67 -16.55 -4.91
C PHE A 357 -9.05 -16.84 -4.30
N ALA A 358 -10.09 -16.77 -5.15
CA ALA A 358 -11.45 -17.10 -4.74
C ALA A 358 -11.65 -18.60 -4.52
N ALA A 359 -11.09 -19.46 -5.39
CA ALA A 359 -11.20 -20.91 -5.27
C ALA A 359 -10.55 -21.47 -4.00
N SER A 360 -9.46 -20.85 -3.54
CA SER A 360 -8.82 -21.13 -2.24
C SER A 360 -9.56 -20.50 -1.05
N GLY A 361 -10.72 -19.87 -1.30
CA GLY A 361 -11.62 -19.32 -0.29
C GLY A 361 -11.10 -18.08 0.42
N PHE A 362 -10.11 -17.35 -0.11
CA PHE A 362 -9.71 -16.07 0.48
C PHE A 362 -10.81 -15.02 0.33
N ARG A 363 -11.70 -15.21 -0.64
CA ARG A 363 -12.84 -14.32 -0.89
C ARG A 363 -14.15 -15.01 -0.52
N ALA A 364 -14.90 -14.42 0.40
CA ALA A 364 -16.21 -14.92 0.81
C ALA A 364 -17.31 -14.64 -0.25
N SER A 365 -17.19 -13.52 -0.98
CA SER A 365 -18.14 -13.16 -2.05
C SER A 365 -17.46 -12.32 -3.15
N PRO A 366 -17.93 -12.35 -4.41
CA PRO A 366 -17.28 -11.67 -5.53
C PRO A 366 -17.02 -10.16 -5.37
N GLY A 367 -17.83 -9.48 -4.53
CA GLY A 367 -17.75 -8.03 -4.31
C GLY A 367 -16.93 -7.59 -3.11
N THR A 368 -16.46 -8.50 -2.25
CA THR A 368 -15.76 -8.15 -1.01
C THR A 368 -14.33 -8.69 -1.04
N ILE A 369 -13.36 -7.80 -1.19
CA ILE A 369 -11.94 -8.13 -1.07
C ILE A 369 -11.53 -8.01 0.41
N PRO A 370 -10.99 -9.07 1.04
CA PRO A 370 -10.53 -8.99 2.44
C PRO A 370 -9.34 -8.04 2.57
N ARG A 371 -9.04 -7.57 3.78
CA ARG A 371 -7.79 -6.84 4.01
C ARG A 371 -6.61 -7.82 3.87
N LEU A 372 -5.44 -7.29 3.54
CA LEU A 372 -4.24 -8.11 3.38
C LEU A 372 -3.90 -8.88 4.68
N GLY A 373 -4.06 -8.25 5.84
CA GLY A 373 -3.89 -8.92 7.14
C GLY A 373 -4.85 -10.10 7.35
N ASP A 374 -6.13 -9.94 6.99
CA ASP A 374 -7.14 -11.02 7.09
C ASP A 374 -6.78 -12.18 6.13
N ALA A 375 -6.31 -11.85 4.92
CA ALA A 375 -5.81 -12.84 3.98
C ALA A 375 -4.56 -13.55 4.51
N LEU A 376 -3.62 -12.81 5.11
CA LEU A 376 -2.40 -13.38 5.70
C LEU A 376 -2.73 -14.35 6.85
N GLU A 377 -3.71 -14.04 7.69
CA GLU A 377 -4.18 -14.95 8.74
C GLU A 377 -4.62 -16.29 8.16
N LYS A 378 -5.35 -16.27 7.04
CA LYS A 378 -5.71 -17.51 6.34
C LYS A 378 -4.50 -18.24 5.77
N ALA A 379 -3.55 -17.50 5.17
CA ALA A 379 -2.32 -18.09 4.61
C ALA A 379 -1.47 -18.77 5.70
N ALA A 380 -1.42 -18.20 6.91
CA ALA A 380 -0.69 -18.75 8.06
C ALA A 380 -1.14 -20.15 8.49
N ALA A 381 -2.36 -20.59 8.12
CA ALA A 381 -2.82 -21.95 8.40
C ALA A 381 -2.10 -23.02 7.57
N VAL A 382 -1.48 -22.64 6.45
CA VAL A 382 -0.88 -23.58 5.47
C VAL A 382 0.55 -23.22 5.06
N ASP A 383 1.05 -22.04 5.47
CA ASP A 383 2.38 -21.54 5.18
C ASP A 383 3.11 -21.06 6.46
N GLY A 384 4.27 -21.67 6.74
CA GLY A 384 5.08 -21.35 7.92
C GLY A 384 5.69 -19.94 7.89
N ALA A 385 6.07 -19.45 6.72
CA ALA A 385 6.57 -18.08 6.56
C ALA A 385 5.45 -17.06 6.80
N ALA A 386 4.22 -17.37 6.38
CA ALA A 386 3.05 -16.55 6.66
C ALA A 386 2.74 -16.50 8.18
N ALA A 387 2.86 -17.63 8.87
CA ALA A 387 2.69 -17.68 10.32
C ALA A 387 3.75 -16.83 11.06
N HIS A 388 5.01 -16.91 10.64
CA HIS A 388 6.08 -16.09 11.21
C HIS A 388 5.89 -14.59 10.95
N LEU A 389 5.50 -14.23 9.72
CA LEU A 389 5.26 -12.83 9.34
C LEU A 389 4.07 -12.22 10.09
N ARG A 390 3.02 -13.01 10.33
CA ARG A 390 1.86 -12.59 11.14
C ARG A 390 2.25 -12.30 12.59
N ALA A 391 3.15 -13.09 13.17
CA ALA A 391 3.62 -12.87 14.55
C ALA A 391 4.38 -11.55 14.71
N HIS A 392 4.95 -11.02 13.61
CA HIS A 392 5.67 -9.76 13.54
C HIS A 392 4.97 -8.82 12.57
N SER A 393 3.70 -8.50 12.87
CA SER A 393 2.88 -7.67 12.00
C SER A 393 3.39 -6.23 11.97
N ASP A 394 3.63 -5.71 10.77
CA ASP A 394 4.02 -4.31 10.53
C ASP A 394 3.24 -3.74 9.33
N PRO A 395 1.93 -3.50 9.51
CA PRO A 395 1.09 -3.01 8.42
C PRO A 395 1.50 -1.58 8.05
N HIS A 396 1.44 -1.23 6.75
CA HIS A 396 1.93 0.04 6.19
C HIS A 396 3.44 0.11 5.96
N ASN A 397 4.18 -0.98 6.23
CA ASN A 397 5.52 -1.17 5.72
C ASN A 397 5.46 -1.89 4.37
N PRO A 398 5.84 -1.25 3.25
CA PRO A 398 5.69 -1.83 1.91
C PRO A 398 6.49 -3.14 1.73
N VAL A 399 7.56 -3.35 2.49
CA VAL A 399 8.30 -4.63 2.48
C VAL A 399 7.49 -5.72 3.16
N TRP A 400 6.90 -5.42 4.33
CA TRP A 400 6.04 -6.36 5.04
C TRP A 400 4.79 -6.70 4.21
N ASP A 401 4.13 -5.68 3.64
CA ASP A 401 2.94 -5.85 2.80
C ASP A 401 3.27 -6.69 1.54
N SER A 402 4.42 -6.46 0.90
CA SER A 402 4.89 -7.29 -0.22
C SER A 402 5.20 -8.74 0.20
N LYS A 403 5.81 -8.96 1.37
CA LYS A 403 6.05 -10.31 1.91
C LYS A 403 4.73 -11.03 2.23
N ALA A 404 3.76 -10.32 2.81
CA ALA A 404 2.44 -10.84 3.12
C ALA A 404 1.70 -11.24 1.83
N LEU A 405 1.78 -10.39 0.80
CA LEU A 405 1.25 -10.68 -0.53
C LEU A 405 1.87 -11.93 -1.15
N ALA A 406 3.19 -12.09 -1.08
CA ALA A 406 3.88 -13.29 -1.56
C ALA A 406 3.35 -14.56 -0.88
N CYS A 407 3.23 -14.56 0.45
CA CYS A 407 2.63 -15.66 1.21
C CYS A 407 1.21 -15.99 0.76
N VAL A 408 0.36 -14.98 0.59
CA VAL A 408 -1.02 -15.14 0.10
C VAL A 408 -1.04 -15.71 -1.33
N THR A 409 -0.12 -15.27 -2.18
CA THR A 409 0.01 -15.75 -3.57
C THR A 409 0.41 -17.23 -3.63
N VAL A 410 1.33 -17.67 -2.77
CA VAL A 410 1.74 -19.08 -2.66
C VAL A 410 0.63 -19.94 -2.04
N ALA A 411 0.01 -19.48 -0.95
CA ALA A 411 -1.06 -20.19 -0.26
C ALA A 411 -2.31 -20.37 -1.14
N SER A 412 -2.64 -19.39 -1.98
CA SER A 412 -3.73 -19.50 -2.97
C SER A 412 -3.36 -20.33 -4.21
N GLY A 413 -2.10 -20.75 -4.35
CA GLY A 413 -1.66 -21.57 -5.48
C GLY A 413 -1.52 -20.82 -6.81
N ILE A 414 -1.67 -19.49 -6.82
CA ILE A 414 -1.53 -18.64 -8.01
C ILE A 414 -0.15 -18.78 -8.64
N PHE A 415 0.88 -18.95 -7.81
CA PHE A 415 2.26 -19.09 -8.25
C PHE A 415 2.58 -20.47 -8.90
N LEU A 416 1.65 -21.43 -8.84
CA LEU A 416 1.84 -22.79 -9.37
C LEU A 416 1.36 -22.97 -10.82
N GLY A 417 0.62 -22.00 -11.36
CA GLY A 417 0.20 -21.93 -12.77
C GLY A 417 0.91 -20.79 -13.50
#